data_AF-A0A1Q5R509-F1
#
_entry.id   AF-A0A1Q5R509-F1
#
_cell.length_a   1.000
_cell.length_b   1.000
_cell.length_c   1.000
_cell.angle_alpha   90.00
_cell.angle_beta   90.00
_cell.angle_gamma   90.00
#
_symmetry.space_group_name_H-M   'P 1'
#
loop_
_entity.id
_entity.type
_entity.pdbx_description
1 polymer ?
#
loop_
_entity_poly.entity_id
_entity_poly.type
_entity_poly.pdbx_seq_one_letter_code
_entity_poly.pdbx_strand_id
1 'polypeptide(L)'
;MAYTEDHIALAAEYVLGTLDADERAQVETMMAVDKAFADVVQAWAFRLGALNQMVGSVEPRPIVWENIRSELARTAFAQEPPALPEAPPPPPPVPEFSSLDTSPPETPSEDAQQPEPQPPEAEQPETERPAPDALPDVLPIFMPQVHAPDPEVARALQVPVVDSTNVIGLESRVKRWRTIASALGALAAALLVTLSLQIFQPDALPGALRPAPRIQTVEVKTPAPLTASSQFVALLQGQGGGAAFILTIDGATRNFTVRKVGATLEPGKSFELWLISDKLPRPRSLGVIGTGDFTARPVLGSYDADVVNGATYAVTVEQAGGSPNGQPTSAPVFSGKLIETVPPSQSQQQVPAKK
;
A
#
# COMPACT_ATOMS: atom_id res chain seq x y z
N MET A 1 -15.01 -7.20 5.74
CA MET A 1 -15.69 -6.20 6.62
C MET A 1 -15.46 -4.82 6.01
N ALA A 2 -15.79 -3.71 6.67
CA ALA A 2 -15.20 -2.42 6.31
C ALA A 2 -13.81 -2.33 6.95
N TYR A 3 -12.79 -2.00 6.18
CA TYR A 3 -11.44 -1.76 6.70
C TYR A 3 -11.38 -0.35 7.32
N THR A 4 -10.57 -0.17 8.36
CA THR A 4 -10.26 1.17 8.88
C THR A 4 -9.26 1.87 7.95
N GLU A 5 -9.13 3.18 8.07
CA GLU A 5 -8.17 3.96 7.27
C GLU A 5 -6.74 3.45 7.45
N ASP A 6 -6.38 3.04 8.67
CA ASP A 6 -5.06 2.50 9.03
C ASP A 6 -4.72 1.24 8.22
N HIS A 7 -5.69 0.34 8.02
CA HIS A 7 -5.52 -0.84 7.17
C HIS A 7 -5.35 -0.49 5.69
N ILE A 8 -6.02 0.58 5.23
CA ILE A 8 -5.94 1.05 3.84
C ILE A 8 -4.60 1.75 3.59
N ALA A 9 -4.05 2.45 4.59
CA ALA A 9 -2.71 3.04 4.60
C ALA A 9 -1.62 1.96 4.62
N LEU A 10 -1.69 1.01 5.56
CA LEU A 10 -0.77 -0.13 5.65
C LEU A 10 -0.69 -0.92 4.33
N ALA A 11 -1.84 -1.13 3.67
CA ALA A 11 -1.90 -1.76 2.36
C ALA A 11 -1.25 -0.92 1.23
N ALA A 12 -1.20 0.40 1.35
CA ALA A 12 -0.51 1.29 0.41
C ALA A 12 1.01 1.29 0.65
N GLU A 13 1.43 1.35 1.92
CA GLU A 13 2.83 1.37 2.34
C GLU A 13 3.53 0.04 2.05
N TYR A 14 2.83 -1.09 2.19
CA TYR A 14 3.30 -2.40 1.73
C TYR A 14 3.62 -2.41 0.23
N VAL A 15 2.74 -1.82 -0.60
CA VAL A 15 2.91 -1.74 -2.06
C VAL A 15 4.01 -0.75 -2.46
N LEU A 16 4.15 0.36 -1.74
CA LEU A 16 5.28 1.29 -1.88
C LEU A 16 6.60 0.67 -1.42
N GLY A 17 6.54 -0.41 -0.62
CA GLY A 17 7.69 -1.10 -0.06
C GLY A 17 8.34 -0.36 1.10
N THR A 18 7.63 0.56 1.75
CA THR A 18 8.14 1.44 2.82
C THR A 18 8.04 0.84 4.22
N LEU A 19 7.25 -0.22 4.40
CA LEU A 19 7.15 -0.97 5.65
C LEU A 19 8.44 -1.73 6.00
N ASP A 20 8.67 -1.92 7.30
CA ASP A 20 9.76 -2.76 7.80
C ASP A 20 9.51 -4.27 7.59
N ALA A 21 10.40 -5.11 8.12
CA ALA A 21 10.33 -6.56 7.95
C ALA A 21 9.18 -7.23 8.73
N ASP A 22 8.87 -6.73 9.93
CA ASP A 22 7.86 -7.30 10.82
C ASP A 22 6.45 -6.83 10.42
N GLU A 23 6.32 -5.55 10.05
CA GLU A 23 5.12 -4.98 9.44
C GLU A 23 4.76 -5.68 8.11
N ARG A 24 5.77 -5.95 7.27
CA ARG A 24 5.59 -6.70 6.02
C ARG A 24 5.13 -8.13 6.29
N ALA A 25 5.73 -8.83 7.24
CA ALA A 25 5.33 -10.19 7.62
C ALA A 25 3.90 -10.22 8.21
N GLN A 26 3.49 -9.18 8.93
CA GLN A 26 2.10 -9.00 9.38
C GLN A 26 1.15 -8.86 8.17
N VAL A 27 1.46 -7.99 7.20
CA VAL A 27 0.62 -7.81 5.99
C VAL A 27 0.54 -9.09 5.17
N GLU A 28 1.64 -9.81 4.96
CA GLU A 28 1.66 -11.10 4.24
C GLU A 28 0.80 -12.15 4.97
N THR A 29 0.87 -12.22 6.30
CA THR A 29 0.01 -13.08 7.13
C THR A 29 -1.47 -12.69 6.99
N MET A 30 -1.78 -11.39 6.99
CA MET A 30 -3.15 -10.90 6.79
C MET A 30 -3.67 -11.21 5.38
N MET A 31 -2.84 -11.11 4.34
CA MET A 31 -3.20 -11.46 2.97
C MET A 31 -3.45 -12.97 2.78
N ALA A 32 -2.74 -13.82 3.54
CA ALA A 32 -2.93 -15.27 3.52
C ALA A 32 -4.26 -15.71 4.18
N VAL A 33 -4.80 -14.92 5.10
CA VAL A 33 -6.03 -15.23 5.86
C VAL A 33 -7.25 -14.46 5.33
N ASP A 34 -7.12 -13.18 5.00
CA ASP A 34 -8.19 -12.33 4.46
C ASP A 34 -8.01 -12.05 2.96
N LYS A 35 -8.73 -12.82 2.17
CA LYS A 35 -8.85 -12.68 0.71
C LYS A 35 -9.23 -11.27 0.27
N ALA A 36 -10.08 -10.55 1.02
CA ALA A 36 -10.56 -9.23 0.67
C ALA A 36 -9.57 -8.11 1.07
N PHE A 37 -8.73 -8.34 2.09
CA PHE A 37 -7.60 -7.45 2.38
C PHE A 37 -6.53 -7.56 1.28
N ALA A 38 -6.25 -8.78 0.81
CA ALA A 38 -5.39 -8.98 -0.36
C ALA A 38 -5.92 -8.25 -1.62
N ASP A 39 -7.23 -8.13 -1.81
CA ASP A 39 -7.81 -7.34 -2.91
C ASP A 39 -7.59 -5.82 -2.74
N VAL A 40 -7.53 -5.30 -1.51
CA VAL A 40 -7.15 -3.90 -1.23
C VAL A 40 -5.68 -3.66 -1.59
N VAL A 41 -4.78 -4.57 -1.21
CA VAL A 41 -3.36 -4.52 -1.57
C VAL A 41 -3.18 -4.57 -3.10
N GLN A 42 -3.89 -5.46 -3.80
CA GLN A 42 -3.87 -5.52 -5.27
C GLN A 42 -4.43 -4.26 -5.93
N ALA A 43 -5.47 -3.64 -5.36
CA ALA A 43 -5.99 -2.37 -5.86
C ALA A 43 -4.97 -1.22 -5.73
N TRP A 44 -4.16 -1.19 -4.66
CA TRP A 44 -3.03 -0.26 -4.54
C TRP A 44 -1.91 -0.57 -5.54
N ALA A 45 -1.55 -1.85 -5.71
CA ALA A 45 -0.53 -2.28 -6.67
C ALA A 45 -0.90 -1.88 -8.12
N PHE A 46 -2.17 -2.01 -8.50
CA PHE A 46 -2.65 -1.57 -9.82
C PHE A 46 -2.58 -0.03 -9.98
N ARG A 47 -3.00 0.74 -8.96
CA ARG A 47 -2.94 2.22 -8.99
C ARG A 47 -1.51 2.74 -9.14
N LEU A 48 -0.58 2.20 -8.35
CA LEU A 48 0.81 2.65 -8.32
C LEU A 48 1.62 2.09 -9.50
N GLY A 49 1.29 0.91 -10.01
CA GLY A 49 1.91 0.31 -11.21
C GLY A 49 1.75 1.16 -12.48
N ALA A 50 0.74 2.04 -12.54
CA ALA A 50 0.61 3.02 -13.61
C ALA A 50 1.75 4.06 -13.64
N LEU A 51 2.32 4.42 -12.47
CA LEU A 51 3.44 5.36 -12.37
C LEU A 51 4.73 4.76 -12.96
N ASN A 52 4.91 3.44 -12.85
CA ASN A 52 6.07 2.76 -13.45
C ASN A 52 6.08 2.86 -14.99
N GLN A 53 4.94 3.08 -15.65
CA GLN A 53 4.87 3.34 -17.09
C GLN A 53 5.39 4.74 -17.48
N MET A 54 5.58 5.64 -16.51
CA MET A 54 6.18 6.97 -16.71
C MET A 54 7.71 6.95 -16.55
N VAL A 55 8.29 5.84 -16.08
CA VAL A 55 9.74 5.67 -15.92
C VAL A 55 10.34 5.18 -17.24
N GLY A 56 11.41 5.83 -17.69
CA GLY A 56 12.12 5.43 -18.90
C GLY A 56 12.81 4.06 -18.73
N SER A 57 12.76 3.22 -19.78
CA SER A 57 13.49 1.95 -19.78
C SER A 57 15.00 2.18 -19.74
N VAL A 58 15.69 1.45 -18.85
CA VAL A 58 17.15 1.44 -18.72
C VAL A 58 17.62 0.01 -19.00
N GLU A 59 18.48 -0.16 -19.99
CA GLU A 59 19.01 -1.47 -20.37
C GLU A 59 19.96 -2.03 -19.28
N PRO A 60 19.66 -3.20 -18.67
CA PRO A 60 20.56 -3.81 -17.70
C PRO A 60 21.85 -4.29 -18.36
N ARG A 61 22.96 -4.32 -17.61
CA ARG A 61 24.23 -4.90 -18.11
C ARG A 61 24.01 -6.38 -18.47
N PRO A 62 24.46 -6.88 -19.64
CA PRO A 62 24.16 -8.25 -20.11
C PRO A 62 24.46 -9.38 -19.11
N ILE A 63 25.48 -9.22 -18.27
CA ILE A 63 25.86 -10.18 -17.22
C ILE A 63 24.73 -10.44 -16.20
N VAL A 64 23.81 -9.48 -16.00
CA VAL A 64 22.67 -9.62 -15.06
C VAL A 64 21.78 -10.80 -15.47
N TRP A 65 21.57 -11.03 -16.77
CA TRP A 65 20.75 -12.14 -17.24
C TRP A 65 21.40 -13.52 -17.01
N GLU A 66 22.72 -13.60 -17.14
CA GLU A 66 23.46 -14.84 -16.89
C GLU A 66 23.54 -15.17 -15.39
N ASN A 67 23.70 -14.14 -14.55
CA ASN A 67 23.61 -14.28 -13.10
C ASN A 67 22.21 -14.77 -12.67
N ILE A 68 21.14 -14.17 -13.18
CA ILE A 68 19.75 -14.60 -12.90
C ILE A 68 19.53 -16.05 -13.32
N ARG A 69 19.99 -16.47 -14.51
CA ARG A 69 19.87 -17.87 -14.95
C ARG A 69 20.64 -18.83 -14.04
N SER A 70 21.84 -18.43 -13.60
CA SER A 70 22.69 -19.23 -12.72
C SER A 70 22.07 -19.43 -11.33
N GLU A 71 21.51 -18.38 -10.74
CA GLU A 71 20.86 -18.46 -9.42
C GLU A 71 19.49 -19.17 -9.47
N LEU A 72 18.73 -19.02 -10.56
CA LEU A 72 17.52 -19.83 -10.79
C LEU A 72 17.85 -21.33 -10.91
N ALA A 73 18.96 -21.68 -11.58
CA ALA A 73 19.43 -23.06 -11.63
C ALA A 73 19.85 -23.58 -10.25
N ARG A 74 20.63 -22.80 -9.48
CA ARG A 74 20.98 -23.16 -8.08
C ARG A 74 19.74 -23.37 -7.21
N THR A 75 18.77 -22.46 -7.29
CA THR A 75 17.52 -22.54 -6.52
C THR A 75 16.72 -23.79 -6.89
N ALA A 76 16.64 -24.13 -8.19
CA ALA A 76 15.99 -25.36 -8.64
C ALA A 76 16.67 -26.62 -8.06
N PHE A 77 18.00 -26.72 -8.13
CA PHE A 77 18.75 -27.84 -7.53
C PHE A 77 18.63 -27.89 -6.00
N ALA A 78 18.40 -26.76 -5.33
CA ALA A 78 18.14 -26.71 -3.89
C ALA A 78 16.69 -26.99 -3.49
N GLN A 79 15.74 -26.94 -4.44
CA GLN A 79 14.33 -27.28 -4.26
C GLN A 79 13.98 -28.73 -4.65
N GLU A 80 14.89 -29.45 -5.30
CA GLU A 80 14.71 -30.88 -5.55
C GLU A 80 14.80 -31.63 -4.20
N PRO A 81 13.74 -32.29 -3.73
CA PRO A 81 13.77 -33.01 -2.46
C PRO A 81 14.82 -34.13 -2.55
N PRO A 82 15.62 -34.37 -1.49
CA PRO A 82 16.74 -35.30 -1.56
C PRO A 82 16.25 -36.68 -1.98
N ALA A 83 16.69 -37.12 -3.16
CA ALA A 83 16.35 -38.44 -3.70
C ALA A 83 16.69 -39.51 -2.65
N LEU A 84 15.69 -40.32 -2.27
CA LEU A 84 15.90 -41.45 -1.37
C LEU A 84 17.03 -42.30 -1.95
N PRO A 85 18.12 -42.57 -1.20
CA PRO A 85 19.33 -43.13 -1.77
C PRO A 85 19.02 -44.48 -2.41
N GLU A 86 19.17 -44.54 -3.73
CA GLU A 86 18.94 -45.74 -4.53
C GLU A 86 19.83 -46.86 -3.99
N ALA A 87 19.22 -47.97 -3.60
CA ALA A 87 19.91 -49.02 -2.84
C ALA A 87 21.10 -49.55 -3.65
N PRO A 88 22.34 -49.49 -3.12
CA PRO A 88 23.52 -49.81 -3.91
C PRO A 88 23.46 -51.26 -4.40
N PRO A 89 23.83 -51.54 -5.67
CA PRO A 89 23.85 -52.89 -6.19
C PRO A 89 24.80 -53.76 -5.37
N PRO A 90 24.48 -55.05 -5.14
CA PRO A 90 25.25 -55.91 -4.26
C PRO A 90 26.70 -56.06 -4.78
N PRO A 91 27.72 -55.88 -3.93
CA PRO A 91 29.10 -55.92 -4.37
C PRO A 91 29.52 -57.33 -4.81
N PRO A 92 30.37 -57.47 -5.85
CA PRO A 92 30.99 -58.74 -6.17
C PRO A 92 31.94 -59.18 -5.04
N PRO A 93 32.17 -60.50 -4.85
CA PRO A 93 33.02 -61.00 -3.78
C PRO A 93 34.49 -60.59 -3.99
N VAL A 94 35.09 -60.01 -2.94
CA VAL A 94 36.49 -59.56 -2.94
C VAL A 94 37.45 -60.69 -2.58
N PRO A 95 38.60 -60.81 -3.28
CA PRO A 95 39.81 -61.43 -2.73
C PRO A 95 40.46 -60.51 -1.69
N GLU A 96 41.20 -61.11 -0.76
CA GLU A 96 41.82 -60.42 0.39
C GLU A 96 43.17 -59.73 0.05
N PHE A 97 43.78 -59.13 1.09
CA PHE A 97 45.15 -58.57 1.15
C PHE A 97 45.34 -57.17 0.52
N SER A 98 45.93 -56.17 1.20
CA SER A 98 46.43 -56.10 2.58
C SER A 98 46.30 -54.69 3.16
N SER A 99 46.08 -54.59 4.47
CA SER A 99 46.15 -53.33 5.22
C SER A 99 47.59 -52.83 5.31
N LEU A 100 47.83 -51.56 4.96
CA LEU A 100 49.09 -50.87 5.22
C LEU A 100 48.86 -49.61 6.08
N ASP A 101 49.56 -49.64 7.20
CA ASP A 101 49.64 -48.67 8.29
C ASP A 101 50.03 -47.24 7.86
N THR A 102 49.43 -46.22 8.50
CA THR A 102 49.98 -44.86 8.70
C THR A 102 49.12 -44.10 9.71
N SER A 103 49.75 -43.60 10.79
CA SER A 103 49.11 -42.83 11.87
C SER A 103 48.81 -41.36 11.49
N PRO A 104 47.85 -40.70 12.18
CA PRO A 104 47.56 -39.28 11.99
C PRO A 104 48.61 -38.37 12.68
N PRO A 105 48.87 -37.15 12.16
CA PRO A 105 49.57 -36.10 12.88
C PRO A 105 48.62 -35.30 13.79
N GLU A 106 49.12 -34.87 14.95
CA GLU A 106 48.42 -33.97 15.87
C GLU A 106 48.49 -32.51 15.40
N THR A 107 47.49 -31.69 15.76
CA THR A 107 47.57 -30.21 15.67
C THR A 107 47.58 -29.61 17.08
N PRO A 108 48.56 -28.74 17.41
CA PRO A 108 48.69 -28.17 18.75
C PRO A 108 47.68 -27.05 19.02
N SER A 109 47.30 -26.91 20.29
CA SER A 109 46.59 -25.73 20.80
C SER A 109 47.56 -24.58 21.08
N GLU A 110 47.16 -23.35 20.78
CA GLU A 110 47.78 -22.13 21.33
C GLU A 110 46.69 -21.12 21.73
N ASP A 111 47.07 -20.05 22.42
CA ASP A 111 46.32 -19.51 23.57
C ASP A 111 45.80 -18.05 23.38
N ALA A 112 45.22 -17.51 24.45
CA ALA A 112 45.08 -16.08 24.80
C ALA A 112 43.93 -15.23 24.21
N GLN A 113 42.87 -15.10 25.04
CA GLN A 113 42.36 -13.83 25.62
C GLN A 113 41.92 -12.66 24.70
N GLN A 114 40.68 -12.17 24.89
CA GLN A 114 40.39 -10.98 25.74
C GLN A 114 38.86 -10.78 25.98
N PRO A 115 38.41 -9.92 26.93
CA PRO A 115 37.16 -10.18 27.67
C PRO A 115 35.98 -9.21 27.46
N GLU A 116 34.87 -9.57 28.13
CA GLU A 116 33.56 -8.94 28.28
C GLU A 116 33.55 -7.51 28.88
N PRO A 117 32.68 -6.58 28.40
CA PRO A 117 32.46 -5.27 29.01
C PRO A 117 31.20 -5.21 29.89
N GLN A 118 31.34 -4.67 31.11
CA GLN A 118 30.22 -4.34 32.03
C GLN A 118 29.84 -2.85 31.96
N PRO A 119 28.61 -2.46 32.37
CA PRO A 119 28.12 -1.08 32.26
C PRO A 119 28.55 -0.17 33.42
N PRO A 120 28.61 1.17 33.22
CA PRO A 120 28.81 2.14 34.30
C PRO A 120 27.47 2.65 34.89
N GLU A 121 27.45 2.87 36.20
CA GLU A 121 26.39 3.61 36.91
C GLU A 121 26.78 5.10 37.05
N ALA A 122 25.95 5.90 37.74
CA ALA A 122 26.02 7.36 37.75
C ALA A 122 27.04 7.95 38.74
N GLU A 123 27.50 9.17 38.45
CA GLU A 123 27.98 10.11 39.47
C GLU A 123 27.65 11.57 39.10
N GLN A 124 27.52 12.44 40.11
CA GLN A 124 27.34 13.89 40.00
C GLN A 124 28.66 14.60 40.32
N PRO A 125 28.77 15.92 40.06
CA PRO A 125 28.93 16.79 41.25
C PRO A 125 28.26 18.17 41.16
N GLU A 126 28.10 18.80 42.33
CA GLU A 126 27.79 20.22 42.51
C GLU A 126 28.98 21.14 42.10
N THR A 127 28.76 22.46 42.04
CA THR A 127 29.58 23.48 42.78
C THR A 127 29.07 24.93 42.58
N GLU A 128 28.61 25.51 43.70
CA GLU A 128 28.67 26.94 44.13
C GLU A 128 28.08 28.14 43.35
N ARG A 129 27.95 29.25 44.09
CA ARG A 129 27.34 30.55 43.76
C ARG A 129 27.91 31.65 44.68
N PRO A 130 28.30 32.82 44.13
CA PRO A 130 28.14 34.12 44.82
C PRO A 130 27.57 35.21 43.87
N ALA A 131 27.14 36.42 44.28
CA ALA A 131 26.62 36.99 45.53
C ALA A 131 25.92 38.35 45.18
N PRO A 132 25.12 38.99 46.07
CA PRO A 132 24.23 40.12 45.70
C PRO A 132 24.62 41.50 46.25
N ASP A 133 24.02 42.57 45.69
CA ASP A 133 23.96 43.97 46.18
C ASP A 133 22.80 44.71 45.45
N ALA A 134 22.14 45.78 45.92
CA ALA A 134 22.19 46.51 47.21
C ALA A 134 20.87 47.31 47.47
N LEU A 135 20.65 47.76 48.72
CA LEU A 135 19.70 48.78 49.25
C LEU A 135 20.31 49.37 50.56
N PRO A 136 19.79 50.43 51.24
CA PRO A 136 18.61 51.28 51.02
C PRO A 136 19.02 52.80 50.83
N ASP A 137 18.60 53.91 51.49
CA ASP A 137 17.64 54.22 52.57
C ASP A 137 17.33 55.75 52.75
N VAL A 138 16.39 56.07 53.66
CA VAL A 138 16.17 57.31 54.45
C VAL A 138 15.52 58.57 53.81
N LEU A 139 14.77 59.29 54.67
CA LEU A 139 13.86 60.45 54.48
C LEU A 139 14.59 61.80 54.81
N PRO A 140 14.02 63.03 55.10
CA PRO A 140 12.75 63.33 55.83
C PRO A 140 11.99 64.68 55.61
N ILE A 141 10.88 64.83 56.37
CA ILE A 141 10.36 66.07 57.04
C ILE A 141 9.73 67.23 56.22
N PHE A 142 8.43 67.50 56.46
CA PHE A 142 7.98 68.69 57.23
C PHE A 142 6.49 68.64 57.65
N MET A 143 6.17 69.24 58.81
CA MET A 143 4.81 69.58 59.29
C MET A 143 4.81 71.00 59.88
N PRO A 144 3.74 71.79 59.68
CA PRO A 144 3.42 72.93 60.55
C PRO A 144 2.13 72.71 61.34
N GLN A 145 2.17 73.04 62.64
CA GLN A 145 1.01 73.29 63.52
C GLN A 145 0.79 74.81 63.63
N VAL A 146 -0.43 75.29 63.95
CA VAL A 146 -0.79 75.97 65.24
C VAL A 146 -2.16 76.68 65.25
N HIS A 147 -2.78 76.66 66.44
CA HIS A 147 -3.60 77.71 67.09
C HIS A 147 -5.05 78.08 66.68
N ALA A 148 -5.86 78.19 67.73
CA ALA A 148 -7.05 79.03 68.00
C ALA A 148 -6.79 79.69 69.40
N PRO A 149 -7.60 80.61 70.00
CA PRO A 149 -9.03 80.94 69.83
C PRO A 149 -9.22 82.42 69.35
N ASP A 150 -10.28 83.23 69.54
CA ASP A 150 -11.37 83.38 70.55
C ASP A 150 -12.64 84.05 69.91
N PRO A 151 -13.77 84.36 70.63
CA PRO A 151 -15.11 84.29 70.02
C PRO A 151 -15.99 85.56 70.10
N GLU A 152 -16.80 85.81 69.06
CA GLU A 152 -18.04 86.62 69.18
C GLU A 152 -19.22 86.01 68.38
N VAL A 153 -20.44 86.43 68.72
CA VAL A 153 -21.68 85.68 68.48
C VAL A 153 -22.44 86.16 67.23
N ALA A 154 -22.63 85.27 66.24
CA ALA A 154 -23.60 85.49 65.17
C ALA A 154 -24.23 84.18 64.62
N ARG A 155 -25.48 83.91 65.04
CA ARG A 155 -26.48 82.99 64.43
C ARG A 155 -26.05 81.53 64.20
N ALA A 156 -26.68 80.62 64.95
CA ALA A 156 -26.67 79.20 64.62
C ALA A 156 -27.38 78.93 63.28
N LEU A 157 -26.60 78.62 62.24
CA LEU A 157 -27.11 77.92 61.06
C LEU A 157 -27.48 76.50 61.47
N GLN A 158 -28.73 76.10 61.18
CA GLN A 158 -29.16 74.73 61.42
C GLN A 158 -28.38 73.80 60.48
N VAL A 159 -27.57 72.91 61.04
CA VAL A 159 -26.92 71.85 60.27
C VAL A 159 -28.02 70.91 59.77
N PRO A 160 -28.15 70.66 58.45
CA PRO A 160 -29.10 69.68 57.96
C PRO A 160 -28.72 68.30 58.52
N VAL A 161 -29.67 67.62 59.15
CA VAL A 161 -29.49 66.21 59.53
C VAL A 161 -29.28 65.42 58.24
N VAL A 162 -28.05 64.96 58.01
CA VAL A 162 -27.70 64.20 56.82
C VAL A 162 -28.38 62.84 56.90
N ASP A 163 -29.37 62.63 56.03
CA ASP A 163 -30.18 61.42 56.01
C ASP A 163 -29.33 60.21 55.54
N SER A 164 -28.83 59.46 56.54
CA SER A 164 -27.92 58.32 56.35
C SER A 164 -28.59 57.14 55.62
N THR A 165 -29.92 57.16 55.47
CA THR A 165 -30.71 56.22 54.65
C THR A 165 -30.16 56.09 53.22
N ASN A 166 -29.61 57.17 52.65
CA ASN A 166 -29.12 57.17 51.27
C ASN A 166 -27.85 56.33 51.05
N VAL A 167 -26.94 56.28 52.03
CA VAL A 167 -25.66 55.54 51.92
C VAL A 167 -25.90 54.03 51.93
N ILE A 168 -26.80 53.56 52.80
CA ILE A 168 -27.22 52.16 52.90
C ILE A 168 -27.87 51.69 51.58
N GLY A 169 -28.62 52.57 50.94
CA GLY A 169 -29.16 52.36 49.58
C GLY A 169 -28.06 52.09 48.55
N LEU A 170 -27.00 52.90 48.55
CA LEU A 170 -25.89 52.78 47.59
C LEU A 170 -25.06 51.50 47.80
N GLU A 171 -24.62 51.22 49.03
CA GLU A 171 -23.81 50.01 49.32
C GLU A 171 -24.55 48.73 48.91
N SER A 172 -25.82 48.61 49.27
CA SER A 172 -26.63 47.44 48.91
C SER A 172 -26.78 47.27 47.39
N ARG A 173 -26.70 48.36 46.62
CA ARG A 173 -26.81 48.35 45.15
C ARG A 173 -25.48 47.97 44.50
N VAL A 174 -24.36 48.48 45.00
CA VAL A 174 -23.00 48.10 44.55
C VAL A 174 -22.71 46.63 44.87
N LYS A 175 -23.07 46.15 46.07
CA LYS A 175 -22.91 44.75 46.47
C LYS A 175 -23.68 43.80 45.55
N ARG A 176 -24.92 44.17 45.17
CA ARG A 176 -25.76 43.45 44.20
C ARG A 176 -25.20 43.49 42.77
N TRP A 177 -24.72 44.64 42.30
CA TRP A 177 -24.05 44.76 40.99
C TRP A 177 -22.79 43.88 40.92
N ARG A 178 -21.98 43.85 41.99
CA ARG A 178 -20.79 42.99 42.06
C ARG A 178 -21.16 41.50 41.99
N THR A 179 -22.21 41.05 42.70
CA THR A 179 -22.67 39.65 42.58
C THR A 179 -23.20 39.31 41.18
N ILE A 180 -23.87 40.24 40.50
CA ILE A 180 -24.37 40.04 39.12
C ILE A 180 -23.18 39.94 38.13
N ALA A 181 -22.19 40.84 38.25
CA ALA A 181 -20.99 40.80 37.43
C ALA A 181 -20.18 39.49 37.65
N SER A 182 -20.01 39.05 38.90
CA SER A 182 -19.36 37.76 39.21
C SER A 182 -20.14 36.56 38.66
N ALA A 183 -21.47 36.57 38.70
CA ALA A 183 -22.29 35.49 38.14
C ALA A 183 -22.18 35.40 36.61
N LEU A 184 -22.20 36.55 35.92
CA LEU A 184 -21.95 36.63 34.47
C LEU A 184 -20.53 36.17 34.10
N GLY A 185 -19.52 36.57 34.87
CA GLY A 185 -18.14 36.11 34.68
C GLY A 185 -17.98 34.60 34.84
N ALA A 186 -18.62 34.00 35.85
CA ALA A 186 -18.62 32.55 36.05
C ALA A 186 -19.32 31.80 34.90
N LEU A 187 -20.43 32.33 34.37
CA LEU A 187 -21.11 31.78 33.20
C LEU A 187 -20.25 31.84 31.93
N ALA A 188 -19.56 32.97 31.70
CA ALA A 188 -18.64 33.11 30.57
C ALA A 188 -17.44 32.15 30.68
N ALA A 189 -16.86 32.00 31.87
CA ALA A 189 -15.78 31.03 32.12
C ALA A 189 -16.24 29.59 31.88
N ALA A 190 -17.43 29.21 32.37
CA ALA A 190 -18.01 27.89 32.13
C ALA A 190 -18.23 27.63 30.63
N LEU A 191 -18.76 28.61 29.89
CA LEU A 191 -18.94 28.51 28.43
C LEU A 191 -17.60 28.33 27.70
N LEU A 192 -16.56 29.09 28.04
CA LEU A 192 -15.22 28.95 27.46
C LEU A 192 -14.59 27.58 27.76
N VAL A 193 -14.82 27.02 28.95
CA VAL A 193 -14.40 25.65 29.29
C VAL A 193 -15.16 24.64 28.42
N THR A 194 -16.50 24.73 28.31
CA THR A 194 -17.27 23.80 27.47
C THR A 194 -16.89 23.88 25.99
N LEU A 195 -16.60 25.08 25.47
CA LEU A 195 -16.17 25.28 24.09
C LEU A 195 -14.75 24.72 23.86
N SER A 196 -13.84 24.89 24.83
CA SER A 196 -12.52 24.26 24.80
C SER A 196 -12.61 22.74 24.78
N LEU A 197 -13.49 22.13 25.59
CA LEU A 197 -13.74 20.69 25.56
C LEU A 197 -14.33 20.23 24.21
N GLN A 198 -15.27 20.98 23.62
CA GLN A 198 -15.82 20.66 22.29
C GLN A 198 -14.77 20.66 21.18
N ILE A 199 -13.72 21.49 21.29
CA ILE A 199 -12.66 21.60 20.28
C ILE A 199 -11.56 20.53 20.49
N PHE A 200 -11.12 20.30 21.73
CA PHE A 200 -9.94 19.47 22.02
C PHE A 200 -10.24 18.05 22.54
N GLN A 201 -11.41 17.81 23.15
CA GLN A 201 -11.79 16.50 23.70
C GLN A 201 -13.32 16.26 23.55
N PRO A 202 -13.85 16.10 22.32
CA PRO A 202 -15.29 16.00 22.07
C PRO A 202 -15.96 14.83 22.80
N ASP A 203 -15.23 13.76 23.11
CA ASP A 203 -15.73 12.60 23.87
C ASP A 203 -15.84 12.82 25.39
N ALA A 204 -15.22 13.86 25.96
CA ALA A 204 -15.31 14.15 27.39
C ALA A 204 -16.69 14.69 27.82
N LEU A 205 -17.58 14.98 26.87
CA LEU A 205 -18.89 15.59 27.14
C LEU A 205 -20.00 14.53 27.31
N PRO A 206 -20.93 14.72 28.29
CA PRO A 206 -22.09 13.86 28.45
C PRO A 206 -23.01 13.98 27.21
N GLY A 207 -23.64 12.86 26.83
CA GLY A 207 -24.21 12.66 25.49
C GLY A 207 -25.19 13.73 24.98
N ALA A 208 -25.89 14.46 25.87
CA ALA A 208 -26.80 15.53 25.50
C ALA A 208 -26.13 16.79 24.91
N LEU A 209 -24.80 16.95 25.06
CA LEU A 209 -24.02 18.08 24.53
C LEU A 209 -23.09 17.71 23.37
N ARG A 210 -23.13 16.46 22.91
CA ARG A 210 -22.36 15.99 21.75
C ARG A 210 -23.07 16.40 20.45
N PRO A 211 -22.36 16.99 19.46
CA PRO A 211 -22.96 17.26 18.15
C PRO A 211 -23.32 15.94 17.48
N ALA A 212 -24.57 15.81 17.00
CA ALA A 212 -25.04 14.57 16.38
C ALA A 212 -24.22 14.24 15.11
N PRO A 213 -23.70 13.00 14.95
CA PRO A 213 -22.88 12.64 13.82
C PRO A 213 -23.70 12.72 12.52
N ARG A 214 -23.31 13.64 11.63
CA ARG A 214 -23.88 13.72 10.28
C ARG A 214 -23.36 12.57 9.43
N ILE A 215 -24.10 11.46 9.44
CA ILE A 215 -23.91 10.35 8.51
C ILE A 215 -24.20 10.87 7.09
N GLN A 216 -23.18 11.40 6.42
CA GLN A 216 -23.21 11.57 4.98
C GLN A 216 -23.06 10.18 4.37
N THR A 217 -24.18 9.59 3.94
CA THR A 217 -24.19 8.37 3.16
C THR A 217 -23.59 8.67 1.79
N VAL A 218 -22.25 8.64 1.71
CA VAL A 218 -21.55 8.65 0.44
C VAL A 218 -21.98 7.38 -0.28
N GLU A 219 -22.79 7.52 -1.33
CA GLU A 219 -23.13 6.42 -2.23
C GLU A 219 -21.87 6.07 -3.02
N VAL A 220 -20.98 5.29 -2.37
CA VAL A 220 -19.85 4.65 -3.02
C VAL A 220 -20.45 3.68 -4.03
N LYS A 221 -20.62 4.17 -5.25
CA LYS A 221 -21.05 3.38 -6.40
C LYS A 221 -19.95 2.37 -6.67
N THR A 222 -20.06 1.21 -6.02
CA THR A 222 -19.16 0.07 -6.20
C THR A 222 -18.99 -0.13 -7.70
N PRO A 223 -17.74 -0.12 -8.23
CA PRO A 223 -17.54 -0.49 -9.62
C PRO A 223 -18.17 -1.87 -9.83
N ALA A 224 -18.90 -2.03 -10.94
CA ALA A 224 -19.58 -3.29 -11.22
C ALA A 224 -18.57 -4.44 -11.03
N PRO A 225 -18.95 -5.54 -10.34
CA PRO A 225 -18.02 -6.63 -10.08
C PRO A 225 -17.40 -7.06 -11.39
N LEU A 226 -16.07 -7.14 -11.43
CA LEU A 226 -15.33 -7.52 -12.63
C LEU A 226 -15.76 -8.94 -12.99
N THR A 227 -16.70 -9.07 -13.93
CA THR A 227 -17.09 -10.35 -14.52
C THR A 227 -15.82 -11.01 -14.99
N ALA A 228 -15.47 -12.17 -14.43
CA ALA A 228 -14.29 -12.90 -14.84
C ALA A 228 -14.45 -13.24 -16.33
N SER A 229 -13.75 -12.50 -17.19
CA SER A 229 -13.76 -12.74 -18.62
C SER A 229 -13.11 -14.09 -18.86
N SER A 230 -13.80 -14.96 -19.61
CA SER A 230 -13.21 -16.24 -19.99
C SER A 230 -11.94 -15.97 -20.79
N GLN A 231 -10.81 -16.38 -20.23
CA GLN A 231 -9.52 -16.26 -20.89
C GLN A 231 -9.30 -17.48 -21.77
N PHE A 232 -8.81 -17.21 -22.96
CA PHE A 232 -8.62 -18.20 -24.00
C PHE A 232 -7.16 -18.18 -24.45
N VAL A 233 -6.53 -19.34 -24.56
CA VAL A 233 -5.12 -19.49 -24.94
C VAL A 233 -4.98 -20.56 -26.01
N ALA A 234 -4.22 -20.25 -27.08
CA ALA A 234 -3.78 -21.22 -28.09
C ALA A 234 -2.26 -21.30 -28.10
N LEU A 235 -1.72 -22.52 -28.03
CA LEU A 235 -0.29 -22.78 -28.23
C LEU A 235 -0.06 -23.05 -29.72
N LEU A 236 0.72 -22.20 -30.38
CA LEU A 236 0.99 -22.29 -31.82
C LEU A 236 2.27 -23.09 -32.02
N GLN A 237 2.11 -24.38 -32.33
CA GLN A 237 3.19 -25.36 -32.44
C GLN A 237 3.57 -25.63 -33.90
N GLY A 238 4.84 -25.94 -34.13
CA GLY A 238 5.36 -26.35 -35.43
C GLY A 238 5.29 -27.86 -35.64
N GLN A 239 5.64 -28.31 -36.86
CA GLN A 239 5.61 -29.73 -37.24
C GLN A 239 6.53 -30.63 -36.39
N GLY A 240 7.55 -30.05 -35.74
CA GLY A 240 8.42 -30.71 -34.75
C GLY A 240 7.96 -30.55 -33.28
N GLY A 241 6.70 -30.19 -33.01
CA GLY A 241 6.12 -30.08 -31.66
C GLY A 241 6.55 -28.84 -30.84
N GLY A 242 7.65 -28.18 -31.20
CA GLY A 242 8.09 -26.94 -30.54
C GLY A 242 7.05 -25.82 -30.60
N ALA A 243 6.79 -25.19 -29.46
CA ALA A 243 5.91 -24.02 -29.35
C ALA A 243 6.62 -22.75 -29.82
N ALA A 244 6.13 -22.16 -30.91
CA ALA A 244 6.74 -20.99 -31.53
C ALA A 244 6.14 -19.68 -31.02
N PHE A 245 4.82 -19.68 -30.80
CA PHE A 245 4.05 -18.55 -30.27
C PHE A 245 2.98 -19.02 -29.27
N ILE A 246 2.56 -18.12 -28.39
CA ILE A 246 1.38 -18.25 -27.53
C ILE A 246 0.41 -17.15 -27.96
N LEU A 247 -0.85 -17.49 -28.22
CA LEU A 247 -1.92 -16.54 -28.51
C LEU A 247 -2.88 -16.52 -27.31
N THR A 248 -3.05 -15.36 -26.68
CA THR A 248 -4.06 -15.12 -25.64
C THR A 248 -5.18 -14.25 -26.20
N ILE A 249 -6.42 -14.57 -25.89
CA ILE A 249 -7.63 -13.82 -26.26
C ILE A 249 -8.46 -13.59 -24.98
N ASP A 250 -8.89 -12.35 -24.77
CA ASP A 250 -9.86 -12.01 -23.73
C ASP A 250 -11.30 -12.19 -24.26
N GLY A 251 -12.10 -13.04 -23.61
CA GLY A 251 -13.44 -13.41 -24.11
C GLY A 251 -14.46 -12.27 -24.11
N ALA A 252 -14.29 -11.24 -23.27
CA ALA A 252 -15.22 -10.11 -23.17
C ALA A 252 -14.98 -9.07 -24.27
N THR A 253 -13.73 -8.68 -24.49
CA THR A 253 -13.33 -7.65 -25.47
C THR A 253 -12.99 -8.21 -26.84
N ARG A 254 -12.66 -9.51 -26.93
CA ARG A 254 -12.03 -10.15 -28.09
C ARG A 254 -10.77 -9.40 -28.58
N ASN A 255 -10.06 -8.78 -27.66
CA ASN A 255 -8.67 -8.36 -27.89
C ASN A 255 -7.77 -9.60 -27.85
N PHE A 256 -6.80 -9.68 -28.77
CA PHE A 256 -5.80 -10.73 -28.76
C PHE A 256 -4.39 -10.18 -28.58
N THR A 257 -3.54 -10.98 -27.94
CA THR A 257 -2.09 -10.77 -27.80
C THR A 257 -1.37 -12.03 -28.24
N VAL A 258 -0.50 -11.92 -29.25
CA VAL A 258 0.50 -12.94 -29.58
C VAL A 258 1.76 -12.66 -28.80
N ARG A 259 2.28 -13.65 -28.09
CA ARG A 259 3.66 -13.71 -27.58
C ARG A 259 4.50 -14.63 -28.46
N LYS A 260 5.68 -14.19 -28.85
CA LYS A 260 6.73 -14.98 -29.52
C LYS A 260 7.57 -15.70 -28.46
N VAL A 261 7.91 -16.96 -28.72
CA VAL A 261 8.60 -17.84 -27.73
C VAL A 261 9.82 -18.53 -28.33
N GLY A 262 9.70 -19.08 -29.53
CA GLY A 262 10.78 -19.86 -30.18
C GLY A 262 10.94 -19.66 -31.69
N ALA A 263 10.19 -18.72 -32.29
CA ALA A 263 10.24 -18.47 -33.73
C ALA A 263 11.41 -17.55 -34.12
N THR A 264 12.39 -18.08 -34.84
CA THR A 264 13.39 -17.25 -35.55
C THR A 264 12.74 -16.61 -36.78
N LEU A 265 12.86 -15.29 -36.95
CA LEU A 265 12.37 -14.58 -38.13
C LEU A 265 13.48 -14.49 -39.19
N GLU A 266 13.18 -14.93 -40.41
CA GLU A 266 14.08 -14.77 -41.56
C GLU A 266 14.22 -13.30 -42.00
N PRO A 267 15.43 -12.83 -42.38
CA PRO A 267 15.63 -11.50 -42.93
C PRO A 267 14.75 -11.23 -44.16
N GLY A 268 14.03 -10.10 -44.17
CA GLY A 268 13.13 -9.73 -45.28
C GLY A 268 11.82 -10.51 -45.34
N LYS A 269 11.50 -11.31 -44.31
CA LYS A 269 10.19 -11.96 -44.13
C LYS A 269 9.36 -11.28 -43.05
N SER A 270 8.12 -11.71 -42.89
CA SER A 270 7.25 -11.32 -41.78
C SER A 270 6.35 -12.50 -41.40
N PHE A 271 6.14 -12.72 -40.10
CA PHE A 271 5.14 -13.69 -39.64
C PHE A 271 3.76 -13.04 -39.68
N GLU A 272 2.75 -13.73 -40.20
CA GLU A 272 1.37 -13.24 -40.21
C GLU A 272 0.42 -14.23 -39.53
N LEU A 273 -0.47 -13.73 -38.66
CA LEU A 273 -1.45 -14.53 -37.95
C LEU A 273 -2.76 -14.61 -38.75
N TRP A 274 -3.34 -15.82 -38.82
CA TRP A 274 -4.56 -16.11 -39.55
C TRP A 274 -5.61 -16.79 -38.65
N LEU A 275 -6.86 -16.37 -38.82
CA LEU A 275 -8.06 -17.04 -38.30
C LEU A 275 -8.58 -18.00 -39.38
N ILE A 276 -8.73 -19.28 -39.04
CA ILE A 276 -9.26 -20.33 -39.93
C ILE A 276 -10.44 -21.02 -39.24
N SER A 277 -11.63 -20.95 -39.85
CA SER A 277 -12.84 -21.65 -39.40
C SER A 277 -13.67 -22.08 -40.62
N ASP A 278 -14.37 -23.20 -40.46
CA ASP A 278 -15.46 -23.70 -41.32
C ASP A 278 -16.57 -22.66 -41.59
N LYS A 279 -16.78 -21.72 -40.67
CA LYS A 279 -17.73 -20.61 -40.79
C LYS A 279 -17.26 -19.50 -41.75
N LEU A 280 -16.00 -19.54 -42.19
CA LEU A 280 -15.37 -18.50 -43.00
C LEU A 280 -15.00 -19.04 -44.39
N PRO A 281 -15.34 -18.34 -45.50
CA PRO A 281 -15.11 -18.85 -46.86
C PRO A 281 -13.63 -18.87 -47.29
N ARG A 282 -12.75 -18.22 -46.53
CA ARG A 282 -11.28 -18.28 -46.66
C ARG A 282 -10.62 -17.85 -45.34
N PRO A 283 -9.35 -18.24 -45.08
CA PRO A 283 -8.56 -17.70 -43.99
C PRO A 283 -8.59 -16.16 -43.94
N ARG A 284 -8.63 -15.62 -42.72
CA ARG A 284 -8.68 -14.17 -42.48
C ARG A 284 -7.41 -13.73 -41.77
N SER A 285 -6.69 -12.79 -42.36
CA SER A 285 -5.55 -12.16 -41.69
C SER A 285 -6.02 -11.42 -40.44
N LEU A 286 -5.28 -11.60 -39.35
CA LEU A 286 -5.33 -10.81 -38.12
C LEU A 286 -4.15 -9.82 -38.04
N GLY A 287 -3.30 -9.81 -39.07
CA GLY A 287 -2.16 -8.92 -39.26
C GLY A 287 -0.80 -9.54 -38.91
N VAL A 288 0.24 -8.87 -39.36
CA VAL A 288 1.65 -9.21 -39.11
C VAL A 288 1.97 -9.19 -37.62
N ILE A 289 2.67 -10.23 -37.16
CA ILE A 289 3.31 -10.31 -35.85
C ILE A 289 4.61 -9.50 -35.91
N GLY A 290 4.82 -8.62 -34.94
CA GLY A 290 5.96 -7.71 -34.89
C GLY A 290 7.31 -8.40 -34.68
N THR A 291 8.38 -7.59 -34.71
CA THR A 291 9.76 -8.06 -34.49
C THR A 291 10.05 -8.42 -33.04
N GLY A 292 9.49 -7.66 -32.09
CA GLY A 292 9.59 -7.89 -30.65
C GLY A 292 8.69 -9.02 -30.13
N ASP A 293 8.76 -9.28 -28.82
CA ASP A 293 8.19 -10.49 -28.23
C ASP A 293 6.66 -10.50 -28.13
N PHE A 294 6.00 -9.36 -28.26
CA PHE A 294 4.54 -9.24 -28.14
C PHE A 294 3.92 -8.47 -29.31
N THR A 295 2.70 -8.84 -29.69
CA THR A 295 1.86 -8.09 -30.64
C THR A 295 0.40 -8.23 -30.25
N ALA A 296 -0.24 -7.12 -29.87
CA ALA A 296 -1.65 -7.07 -29.51
C ALA A 296 -2.45 -6.26 -30.54
N ARG A 297 -3.65 -6.73 -30.93
CA ARG A 297 -4.54 -6.02 -31.88
C ARG A 297 -6.03 -6.28 -31.59
N PRO A 298 -6.92 -5.28 -31.72
CA PRO A 298 -8.36 -5.42 -31.45
C PRO A 298 -9.17 -5.97 -32.66
N VAL A 299 -8.60 -6.87 -33.48
CA VAL A 299 -9.23 -7.28 -34.76
C VAL A 299 -10.40 -8.26 -34.55
N LEU A 300 -10.32 -9.13 -33.54
CA LEU A 300 -11.31 -10.20 -33.33
C LEU A 300 -12.64 -9.72 -32.75
N GLY A 301 -12.74 -8.48 -32.26
CA GLY A 301 -14.00 -7.84 -31.86
C GLY A 301 -15.08 -7.87 -32.96
N SER A 302 -14.65 -7.88 -34.23
CA SER A 302 -15.52 -7.91 -35.43
C SER A 302 -16.08 -9.29 -35.81
N TYR A 303 -15.71 -10.37 -35.11
CA TYR A 303 -16.19 -11.73 -35.37
C TYR A 303 -17.04 -12.25 -34.21
N ASP A 304 -17.97 -13.16 -34.50
CA ASP A 304 -18.80 -13.86 -33.51
C ASP A 304 -17.94 -14.76 -32.60
N ALA A 305 -18.36 -14.90 -31.33
CA ALA A 305 -17.63 -15.69 -30.33
C ALA A 305 -17.45 -17.16 -30.76
N ASP A 306 -18.47 -17.79 -31.35
CA ASP A 306 -18.40 -19.17 -31.85
C ASP A 306 -17.33 -19.35 -32.94
N VAL A 307 -17.13 -18.33 -33.79
CA VAL A 307 -16.13 -18.34 -34.88
C VAL A 307 -14.73 -18.18 -34.30
N VAL A 308 -14.57 -17.34 -33.29
CA VAL A 308 -13.30 -17.13 -32.56
C VAL A 308 -12.91 -18.40 -31.78
N ASN A 309 -13.86 -18.97 -31.03
CA ASN A 309 -13.60 -20.08 -30.12
C ASN A 309 -13.48 -21.43 -30.85
N GLY A 310 -14.20 -21.62 -31.96
CA GLY A 310 -14.11 -22.83 -32.79
C GLY A 310 -12.91 -22.85 -33.76
N ALA A 311 -12.25 -21.71 -33.98
CA ALA A 311 -11.20 -21.57 -34.98
C ALA A 311 -9.92 -22.35 -34.68
N THR A 312 -9.22 -22.67 -35.75
CA THR A 312 -7.78 -22.97 -35.74
C THR A 312 -7.04 -21.68 -36.07
N TYR A 313 -6.06 -21.34 -35.24
CA TYR A 313 -5.15 -20.22 -35.48
C TYR A 313 -3.88 -20.74 -36.16
N ALA A 314 -3.38 -19.97 -37.12
CA ALA A 314 -2.25 -20.35 -37.95
C ALA A 314 -1.28 -19.18 -38.17
N VAL A 315 0.01 -19.47 -38.25
CA VAL A 315 1.06 -18.50 -38.60
C VAL A 315 1.78 -18.96 -39.86
N THR A 316 1.96 -18.04 -40.80
CA THR A 316 2.66 -18.27 -42.08
C THR A 316 3.93 -17.42 -42.14
N VAL A 317 4.87 -17.77 -43.03
CA VAL A 317 6.05 -16.94 -43.35
C VAL A 317 5.73 -16.18 -44.64
N GLU A 318 5.40 -14.91 -44.49
CA GLU A 318 5.09 -14.02 -45.60
C GLU A 318 6.32 -13.20 -46.01
N GLN A 319 6.21 -12.50 -47.13
CA GLN A 319 7.14 -11.43 -47.51
C GLN A 319 7.13 -10.27 -46.50
N ALA A 320 8.14 -9.39 -46.55
CA ALA A 320 8.21 -8.20 -45.71
C ALA A 320 6.91 -7.37 -45.77
N GLY A 321 6.26 -7.15 -44.62
CA GLY A 321 4.99 -6.44 -44.52
C GLY A 321 3.73 -7.32 -44.60
N GLY A 322 3.87 -8.63 -44.82
CA GLY A 322 2.76 -9.58 -44.85
C GLY A 322 2.19 -9.86 -46.24
N SER A 323 1.05 -10.55 -46.25
CA SER A 323 0.29 -10.89 -47.46
C SER A 323 -0.19 -9.64 -48.20
N PRO A 324 0.06 -9.53 -49.53
CA PRO A 324 -0.32 -8.35 -50.31
C PRO A 324 -1.83 -8.30 -50.65
N ASN A 325 -2.57 -9.40 -50.44
CA ASN A 325 -3.98 -9.53 -50.86
C ASN A 325 -4.90 -10.12 -49.77
N GLY A 326 -4.40 -10.29 -48.53
CA GLY A 326 -5.15 -10.90 -47.44
C GLY A 326 -5.46 -12.38 -47.68
N GLN A 327 -4.57 -13.11 -48.34
CA GLN A 327 -4.56 -14.56 -48.49
C GLN A 327 -3.13 -15.09 -48.21
N PRO A 328 -2.94 -16.21 -47.50
CA PRO A 328 -1.61 -16.77 -47.25
C PRO A 328 -0.81 -16.94 -48.54
N THR A 329 0.42 -16.42 -48.58
CA THR A 329 1.34 -16.69 -49.71
C THR A 329 2.17 -17.95 -49.50
N SER A 330 2.28 -18.43 -48.26
CA SER A 330 2.92 -19.69 -47.88
C SER A 330 2.00 -20.59 -47.05
N ALA A 331 2.41 -21.85 -46.86
CA ALA A 331 1.70 -22.78 -45.99
C ALA A 331 1.88 -22.40 -44.50
N PRO A 332 0.90 -22.69 -43.62
CA PRO A 332 1.06 -22.55 -42.18
C PRO A 332 2.29 -23.32 -41.65
N VAL A 333 3.21 -22.60 -41.02
CA VAL A 333 4.40 -23.17 -40.37
C VAL A 333 4.15 -23.50 -38.89
N PHE A 334 3.24 -22.77 -38.26
CA PHE A 334 2.78 -23.01 -36.88
C PHE A 334 1.26 -22.95 -36.83
N SER A 335 0.63 -23.80 -36.01
CA SER A 335 -0.82 -23.77 -35.81
C SER A 335 -1.24 -24.29 -34.43
N GLY A 336 -2.48 -24.02 -34.03
CA GLY A 336 -3.04 -24.42 -32.75
C GLY A 336 -4.53 -24.11 -32.65
N LYS A 337 -5.20 -24.77 -31.70
CA LYS A 337 -6.60 -24.46 -31.34
C LYS A 337 -6.66 -23.68 -30.04
N LEU A 338 -7.75 -22.95 -29.87
CA LEU A 338 -8.04 -22.17 -28.69
C LEU A 338 -8.55 -23.08 -27.55
N ILE A 339 -8.07 -22.84 -26.33
CA ILE A 339 -8.42 -23.57 -25.11
C ILE A 339 -8.87 -22.54 -24.07
N GLU A 340 -9.99 -22.77 -23.40
CA GLU A 340 -10.47 -21.93 -22.30
C GLU A 340 -9.67 -22.24 -21.03
N THR A 341 -9.03 -21.24 -20.43
CA THR A 341 -8.19 -21.39 -19.23
C THR A 341 -8.90 -20.98 -17.94
N VAL A 342 -9.98 -20.20 -18.04
CA VAL A 342 -10.87 -19.83 -16.93
C VAL A 342 -12.32 -19.88 -17.45
N PRO A 343 -13.17 -20.81 -16.99
CA PRO A 343 -14.59 -20.83 -17.36
C PRO A 343 -15.29 -19.54 -16.89
N PRO A 344 -16.29 -19.03 -17.63
CA PRO A 344 -17.07 -17.89 -17.17
C PRO A 344 -17.77 -18.25 -15.86
N SER A 345 -17.75 -17.33 -14.89
CA SER A 345 -18.46 -17.51 -13.62
C SER A 345 -19.95 -17.67 -13.89
N GLN A 346 -20.48 -18.90 -13.79
CA GLN A 346 -21.92 -19.12 -13.94
C GLN A 346 -22.64 -18.30 -12.87
N SER A 347 -23.46 -17.36 -13.32
CA SER A 347 -24.19 -16.42 -12.47
C SER A 347 -24.93 -17.19 -11.38
N GLN A 348 -24.61 -16.93 -10.10
CA GLN A 348 -25.27 -17.59 -8.98
C GLN A 348 -26.79 -17.39 -9.12
N GLN A 349 -27.49 -18.46 -9.48
CA GLN A 349 -28.87 -18.38 -9.92
C GLN A 349 -29.73 -18.07 -8.72
N GLN A 350 -30.12 -16.79 -8.60
CA GLN A 350 -30.62 -16.19 -7.37
C GLN A 350 -31.92 -16.87 -6.91
N VAL A 351 -31.80 -17.82 -5.99
CA VAL A 351 -32.93 -18.57 -5.43
C VAL A 351 -33.83 -17.57 -4.69
N PRO A 352 -35.09 -17.36 -5.13
CA PRO A 352 -35.95 -16.41 -4.47
C PRO A 352 -36.35 -16.95 -3.09
N ALA A 353 -35.91 -16.28 -2.04
CA ALA A 353 -36.32 -16.58 -0.67
C ALA A 353 -37.86 -16.49 -0.59
N LYS A 354 -38.50 -17.60 -0.19
CA LYS A 354 -39.94 -17.58 0.09
C LYS A 354 -40.23 -16.69 1.31
N LYS A 355 -41.38 -16.03 1.23
CA LYS A 355 -41.88 -14.98 2.12
C LYS A 355 -42.61 -15.56 3.32
#